data_AF-A0A0F9Q4E1-F1
#
_entry.id   AF-A0A0F9Q4E1-F1
#
_cell.length_a   1.000
_cell.length_b   1.000
_cell.length_c   1.000
_cell.angle_alpha   90.00
_cell.angle_beta   90.00
_cell.angle_gamma   90.00
#
_symmetry.space_group_name_H-M   'P 1'
#
loop_
_entity.id
_entity.type
_entity.pdbx_description
1 polymer ?
#
loop_
_entity_poly.entity_id
_entity_poly.type
_entity_poly.pdbx_seq_one_letter_code
_entity_poly.pdbx_strand_id
1 'polypeptide(L)' 'MKPDHKYYPKTIQQKLGYLVEECGEVQAAVGKALRWGLESYNPDLPEEERETNREWILRELKDLEQAISIVKGGLK' A
#
# COMPACT_ATOMS: atom_id res chain seq x y z
N MET A 1 2.10 5.48 5.43
CA MET A 1 2.78 5.73 6.74
C MET A 1 4.26 5.49 6.52
N LYS A 2 5.20 6.36 6.94
CA LYS A 2 6.63 5.98 6.79
C LYS A 2 6.88 4.77 7.69
N PRO A 3 7.34 3.62 7.18
CA PRO A 3 7.62 2.48 8.05
C PRO A 3 8.62 2.95 9.10
N ASP A 4 8.24 2.77 10.38
CA ASP A 4 9.14 2.98 11.51
C ASP A 4 10.45 2.26 11.19
N HIS A 5 11.59 2.90 11.47
CA HIS A 5 12.93 2.46 11.07
C HIS A 5 13.26 1.01 11.53
N LYS A 6 12.47 0.49 12.47
CA LYS A 6 12.47 -0.90 12.93
C LYS A 6 11.96 -1.91 11.88
N TYR A 7 10.97 -1.55 11.07
CA TYR A 7 10.32 -2.45 10.09
C TYR A 7 10.84 -2.29 8.67
N TYR A 8 11.86 -1.44 8.47
CA TYR A 8 12.48 -1.32 7.17
C TYR A 8 13.13 -2.65 6.74
N PRO A 9 12.83 -3.19 5.55
CA PRO A 9 13.31 -4.50 5.13
C PRO A 9 14.83 -4.51 4.90
N LYS A 10 15.53 -5.44 5.55
CA LYS A 10 17.01 -5.53 5.54
C LYS A 10 17.51 -6.60 4.58
N THR A 11 16.92 -7.79 4.63
CA THR A 11 17.30 -8.91 3.76
C THR A 11 16.53 -8.88 2.44
N ILE A 12 17.04 -9.58 1.42
CA ILE A 12 16.30 -9.68 0.15
C ILE A 12 14.92 -10.32 0.33
N GLN A 13 14.80 -11.31 1.21
CA GLN A 13 13.52 -11.96 1.54
C GLN A 13 12.54 -10.97 2.17
N GLN A 14 13.00 -10.12 3.11
CA GLN A 14 12.17 -9.08 3.69
C GLN A 14 11.74 -8.03 2.66
N LYS A 15 12.64 -7.65 1.74
CA LYS A 15 12.31 -6.69 0.67
C LYS A 15 11.27 -7.26 -0.30
N LEU A 16 11.40 -8.54 -0.66
CA LEU A 16 10.40 -9.24 -1.48
C LEU A 16 9.08 -9.40 -0.74
N GLY A 17 9.10 -9.70 0.56
CA GLY A 17 7.91 -9.73 1.39
C GLY A 17 7.19 -8.37 1.41
N TYR A 18 7.94 -7.30 1.61
CA TYR A 18 7.41 -5.94 1.57
C TYR A 18 6.78 -5.60 0.20
N LEU A 19 7.42 -5.99 -0.91
CA LEU A 19 6.82 -5.84 -2.24
C LEU A 19 5.49 -6.60 -2.40
N VAL A 20 5.40 -7.82 -1.86
CA VAL A 20 4.17 -8.63 -1.93
C VAL A 20 3.05 -8.00 -1.11
N GLU A 21 3.36 -7.46 0.06
CA GLU A 21 2.41 -6.74 0.93
C GLU A 21 1.78 -5.55 0.18
N GLU A 22 2.62 -4.66 -0.34
CA GLU A 22 2.17 -3.45 -1.07
C GLU A 22 1.37 -3.81 -2.35
N CYS A 23 1.74 -4.87 -3.06
CA CYS A 23 0.95 -5.39 -4.17
C CYS A 23 -0.46 -5.85 -3.73
N GLY A 24 -0.55 -6.50 -2.57
CA GLY A 24 -1.82 -6.94 -2.00
C GLY A 24 -2.71 -5.78 -1.57
N GLU A 25 -2.12 -4.72 -1.01
CA GLU A 25 -2.84 -3.51 -0.63
C GLU A 25 -3.40 -2.76 -1.84
N VAL A 26 -2.60 -2.59 -2.91
CA VAL A 26 -3.09 -2.05 -4.18
C VAL A 26 -4.25 -2.89 -4.74
N GLN A 27 -4.12 -4.22 -4.72
CA GLN A 27 -5.18 -5.12 -5.16
C GLN A 27 -6.48 -4.92 -4.34
N ALA A 28 -6.36 -4.78 -3.01
CA ALA A 28 -7.49 -4.56 -2.12
C ALA A 28 -8.18 -3.21 -2.40
N ALA A 29 -7.41 -2.13 -2.50
CA ALA A 29 -7.92 -0.78 -2.76
C ALA A 29 -8.64 -0.69 -4.12
N VAL A 30 -8.01 -1.21 -5.19
CA VAL A 30 -8.61 -1.25 -6.53
C VAL A 30 -9.86 -2.14 -6.55
N GLY A 31 -9.81 -3.30 -5.89
CA GLY A 31 -10.97 -4.19 -5.80
C GLY A 31 -12.17 -3.55 -5.10
N LYS A 32 -11.93 -2.76 -4.04
CA LYS A 32 -12.98 -2.00 -3.35
C LYS A 32 -13.53 -0.86 -4.21
N ALA A 33 -12.66 -0.13 -4.90
CA ALA A 33 -13.06 0.92 -5.83
C ALA A 33 -13.93 0.39 -6.98
N LEU A 34 -13.57 -0.76 -7.56
CA LEU A 34 -14.35 -1.39 -8.63
C LEU A 34 -15.73 -1.85 -8.15
N ARG A 35 -15.84 -2.29 -6.90
CA ARG A 35 -17.10 -2.78 -6.33
C ARG A 35 -18.05 -1.66 -5.90
N TRP A 36 -17.51 -0.58 -5.35
CA TRP A 36 -18.31 0.44 -4.67
C TRP A 36 -18.24 1.83 -5.31
N GLY A 37 -17.22 2.13 -6.12
CA GLY A 37 -16.97 3.42 -6.73
C GLY A 37 -15.78 4.16 -6.12
N LEU A 38 -15.22 5.10 -6.87
CA LEU A 38 -14.01 5.85 -6.47
C LEU A 38 -14.24 6.81 -5.30
N GLU A 39 -15.43 7.38 -5.19
CA GLU A 39 -15.79 8.37 -4.15
C GLU A 39 -16.39 7.72 -2.90
N SER A 40 -16.50 6.39 -2.87
CA SER A 40 -16.94 5.68 -1.66
C SER A 40 -15.80 5.54 -0.66
N TYR A 41 -16.16 5.43 0.62
CA TYR A 41 -15.24 5.22 1.75
C TYR A 41 -15.68 4.02 2.57
N ASN A 42 -14.82 3.54 3.48
CA ASN A 42 -15.18 2.48 4.43
C ASN A 42 -16.05 3.04 5.57
N PRO A 43 -17.34 2.65 5.69
CA PRO A 43 -18.21 3.18 6.74
C PRO A 43 -17.84 2.70 8.15
N ASP A 44 -17.07 1.62 8.27
CA ASP A 44 -16.66 1.04 9.55
C ASP A 44 -15.49 1.80 10.21
N LEU A 45 -14.82 2.70 9.48
CA LEU A 45 -13.78 3.57 10.03
C LEU A 45 -14.38 4.82 10.70
N PRO A 46 -13.74 5.33 11.78
CA PRO A 46 -14.02 6.66 12.32
C PRO A 46 -13.97 7.73 11.23
N GLU A 47 -14.78 8.78 11.33
CA GLU A 47 -14.91 9.79 10.28
C GLU A 47 -13.57 10.50 9.98
N GLU A 48 -12.77 10.70 11.01
CA GLU A 48 -11.42 11.26 10.97
C GLU A 48 -10.38 10.37 10.27
N GLU A 49 -10.64 9.07 10.15
CA GLU A 49 -9.76 8.08 9.51
C GLU A 49 -10.27 7.66 8.12
N ARG A 50 -11.45 8.13 7.70
CA ARG A 50 -12.01 7.81 6.40
C ARG A 50 -11.22 8.49 5.30
N GLU A 51 -10.86 7.68 4.31
CA GLU A 51 -10.42 8.15 3.01
C GLU A 51 -11.35 7.56 1.94
N THR A 52 -11.44 8.26 0.80
CA THR A 52 -12.09 7.73 -0.39
C THR A 52 -11.28 6.58 -0.98
N ASN A 53 -11.93 5.67 -1.71
CA ASN A 53 -11.24 4.61 -2.43
C ASN A 53 -10.21 5.17 -3.43
N ARG A 54 -10.45 6.35 -3.99
CA ARG A 54 -9.47 7.08 -4.83
C ARG A 54 -8.21 7.44 -4.05
N GLU A 55 -8.36 8.05 -2.88
CA GLU A 55 -7.24 8.42 -2.01
C GLU A 55 -6.47 7.18 -1.55
N TRP A 56 -7.20 6.12 -1.18
CA TRP A 56 -6.62 4.84 -0.81
C TRP A 56 -5.75 4.26 -1.94
N ILE A 57 -6.27 4.21 -3.17
CA ILE A 57 -5.49 3.73 -4.33
C ILE A 57 -4.22 4.56 -4.53
N LEU A 58 -4.32 5.89 -4.47
CA LEU A 58 -3.17 6.76 -4.66
C LEU A 58 -2.10 6.56 -3.57
N ARG A 59 -2.53 6.29 -2.34
CA ARG A 59 -1.66 5.97 -1.21
C ARG A 59 -0.92 4.65 -1.44
N GLU A 60 -1.64 3.57 -1.77
CA GLU A 60 -0.98 2.26 -1.96
C GLU A 60 -0.13 2.19 -3.21
N LEU A 61 -0.48 2.91 -4.29
CA LEU A 61 0.40 3.01 -5.47
C LEU A 61 1.74 3.68 -5.12
N LYS A 62 1.71 4.72 -4.28
CA LYS A 62 2.91 5.40 -3.81
C LYS A 62 3.75 4.52 -2.88
N ASP A 63 3.12 3.70 -2.06
CA ASP A 63 3.84 2.77 -1.17
C ASP A 63 4.42 1.58 -1.97
N LEU A 64 3.71 1.10 -3.00
CA LEU A 64 4.23 0.14 -3.99
C LEU A 64 5.43 0.69 -4.78
N GLU A 65 5.39 1.95 -5.24
CA GLU A 65 6.54 2.60 -5.91
C GLU A 65 7.80 2.58 -5.05
N GLN A 66 7.64 2.83 -3.74
CA GLN A 66 8.75 2.75 -2.77
C GLN A 66 9.25 1.31 -2.63
N ALA A 67 8.36 0.32 -2.50
CA ALA A 67 8.76 -1.08 -2.40
C ALA A 67 9.51 -1.58 -3.65
N ILE A 68 9.07 -1.19 -4.86
CA ILE A 68 9.77 -1.48 -6.11
C ILE A 68 11.19 -0.90 -6.09
N SER A 69 11.35 0.34 -5.63
CA SER A 69 12.66 1.00 -5.51
C SER A 69 13.59 0.24 -4.56
N ILE A 70 13.07 -0.17 -3.39
CA ILE A 70 13.80 -0.93 -2.37
C ILE A 70 14.27 -2.28 -2.90
N VAL A 71 13.40 -3.04 -3.56
CA VAL A 71 13.73 -4.35 -4.12
C VAL A 71 14.76 -4.23 -5.24
N LYS A 72 14.59 -3.27 -6.16
CA LYS A 72 15.57 -2.99 -7.21
C LYS A 72 16.95 -2.63 -6.65
N GLY A 73 17.00 -1.91 -5.55
CA GLY A 73 18.27 -1.61 -4.85
C GLY A 73 18.91 -2.83 -4.19
N GLY A 74 18.13 -3.86 -3.84
CA GLY A 74 18.62 -5.09 -3.20
C GLY A 74 18.95 -6.25 -4.15
N LEU A 75 18.52 -6.19 -5.41
CA LEU A 75 18.79 -7.21 -6.44
C LEU A 75 19.98 -6.88 -7.35
N LYS A 76 20.62 -5.71 -7.18
CA LYS A 76 21.88 -5.35 -7.84
C LYS A 76 23.05 -6.01 -7.12
#